data_AF-R9S0S1-F1
#
_entry.id   AF-R9S0S1-F1
#
_cell.length_a   1.000
_cell.length_b   1.000
_cell.length_c   1.000
_cell.angle_alpha   90.00
_cell.angle_beta   90.00
_cell.angle_gamma   90.00
#
_symmetry.space_group_name_H-M   'P 1'
#
loop_
_entity.id
_entity.type
_entity.pdbx_description
1 polymer ?
#
loop_
_entity_poly.entity_id
_entity_poly.type
_entity_poly.pdbx_seq_one_letter_code
_entity_poly.pdbx_strand_id
1 'polypeptide(L)' 'GFQVQLDLTGIFMHGKIPTLKISLVQIFRAHLWQKIHESLVMDLCQVFDQELGALEIETVQKETIH' A
#
# COMPACT_ATOMS: atom_id res chain seq x y z
N GLY A 1 22.23 -14.15 -6.82
CA GLY A 1 22.41 -13.09 -5.80
C GLY A 1 21.34 -13.23 -4.75
N PHE A 2 21.63 -12.94 -3.49
CA PHE A 2 20.66 -13.06 -2.38
C PHE A 2 19.67 -11.90 -2.45
N GLN A 3 18.43 -12.18 -2.85
CA GLN A 3 17.31 -11.23 -2.89
C GLN A 3 16.28 -11.68 -1.86
N VAL A 4 15.86 -10.77 -0.99
CA VAL A 4 14.81 -11.03 0.00
C VAL A 4 13.82 -9.88 0.02
N GLN A 5 12.54 -10.20 0.16
CA GLN A 5 11.51 -9.20 0.42
C GLN A 5 11.46 -8.91 1.93
N LEU A 6 11.27 -7.65 2.30
CA LEU A 6 10.99 -7.29 3.70
C LEU A 6 9.53 -7.59 4.03
N ASP A 7 9.31 -8.37 5.09
CA ASP A 7 7.99 -8.74 5.55
C ASP A 7 7.06 -7.53 5.67
N LEU A 8 5.80 -7.72 5.26
CA LEU A 8 4.75 -6.70 5.30
C LEU A 8 4.99 -5.49 4.38
N THR A 9 5.94 -5.54 3.45
CA THR A 9 6.21 -4.48 2.47
C THR A 9 6.47 -5.06 1.08
N GLY A 10 6.45 -4.22 0.03
CA GLY A 10 6.91 -4.59 -1.32
C GLY A 10 8.41 -4.41 -1.56
N ILE A 11 9.21 -4.15 -0.52
CA ILE A 11 10.62 -3.75 -0.68
C ILE A 11 11.50 -5.00 -0.81
N PHE A 12 12.26 -5.08 -1.90
CA PHE A 12 13.29 -6.09 -2.09
C PHE A 12 14.67 -5.54 -1.69
N MET A 13 15.40 -6.33 -0.89
CA MET A 13 16.79 -6.07 -0.60
C MET A 13 17.69 -7.02 -1.38
N HIS A 14 18.72 -6.45 -1.99
CA HIS A 14 19.77 -7.20 -2.68
C HIS A 14 21.05 -7.18 -1.82
N GLY A 15 21.42 -8.34 -1.31
CA GLY A 15 22.53 -8.48 -0.36
C GLY A 15 22.14 -8.25 1.10
N LYS A 16 23.10 -8.46 2.01
CA LYS A 16 22.90 -8.32 3.46
C LYS A 16 23.45 -6.97 3.91
N ILE A 17 22.57 -5.98 4.07
CA ILE A 17 22.89 -4.65 4.59
C ILE A 17 22.05 -4.42 5.87
N PRO A 18 22.52 -4.87 7.05
CA PRO A 18 21.69 -4.92 8.26
C PRO A 18 21.19 -3.55 8.73
N THR A 19 21.99 -2.49 8.60
CA THR A 19 21.63 -1.13 9.00
C THR A 19 20.47 -0.60 8.17
N LEU A 20 20.53 -0.78 6.84
CA LEU A 20 19.44 -0.40 5.93
C LEU A 20 18.16 -1.18 6.23
N LYS A 21 18.27 -2.50 6.50
CA LYS A 21 17.13 -3.33 6.89
C LYS A 21 16.43 -2.76 8.13
N ILE A 22 17.18 -2.39 9.17
CA ILE A 22 16.63 -1.83 10.41
C ILE A 22 15.91 -0.50 10.12
N SER A 23 16.53 0.40 9.37
CA SER A 23 15.92 1.70 9.03
C SER A 23 14.61 1.55 8.27
N LEU A 24 14.55 0.65 7.27
CA LEU A 24 13.34 0.39 6.49
C LEU A 24 12.23 -0.23 7.34
N VAL A 25 12.55 -1.20 8.21
CA VAL A 25 11.58 -1.79 9.14
C VAL A 25 11.03 -0.73 10.11
N GLN A 26 11.85 0.20 10.58
CA GLN A 26 11.40 1.29 11.45
C GLN A 26 10.47 2.26 10.74
N ILE A 27 10.74 2.60 9.48
CA ILE A 27 9.88 3.46 8.67
C ILE A 27 8.52 2.79 8.45
N PHE A 28 8.51 1.53 8.02
CA PHE A 28 7.28 0.82 7.67
C PHE A 28 6.60 0.06 8.82
N ARG A 29 6.98 0.36 10.06
CA ARG A 29 6.43 -0.29 11.26
C ARG A 29 4.91 -0.11 11.37
N ALA A 30 4.28 -0.96 12.19
CA ALA A 30 2.84 -0.90 12.47
C ALA A 30 1.95 -0.98 11.19
N HIS A 31 2.37 -1.81 10.25
CA HIS A 31 1.67 -2.08 8.98
C HIS A 31 1.50 -0.82 8.12
N LEU A 32 2.49 0.08 8.11
CA LEU A 32 2.38 1.35 7.40
C LEU A 32 2.18 1.15 5.89
N TRP A 33 2.81 0.14 5.30
CA TRP A 33 2.64 -0.19 3.88
C TRP A 33 1.17 -0.46 3.53
N GLN A 34 0.52 -1.35 4.29
CA GLN A 34 -0.90 -1.68 4.12
C GLN A 34 -1.79 -0.47 4.38
N LYS A 35 -1.49 0.33 5.41
CA LYS A 35 -2.26 1.54 5.73
C LYS A 35 -2.18 2.61 4.64
N ILE A 36 -1.01 2.79 4.02
CA ILE A 36 -0.86 3.70 2.87
C ILE A 36 -1.73 3.22 1.71
N HIS A 37 -1.68 1.93 1.39
CA HIS A 37 -2.54 1.34 0.36
C HIS A 37 -4.02 1.54 0.68
N GLU A 38 -4.45 1.17 1.90
CA GLU A 38 -5.82 1.34 2.39
C GLU A 38 -6.30 2.79 2.24
N SER A 39 -5.50 3.75 2.72
CA SER A 39 -5.82 5.18 2.68
C SER A 39 -5.99 5.67 1.25
N LEU A 40 -5.05 5.36 0.36
CA LEU A 40 -5.13 5.79 -1.04
C LEU A 40 -6.37 5.23 -1.74
N VAL A 41 -6.69 3.95 -1.52
CA VAL A 41 -7.89 3.33 -2.11
C VAL A 41 -9.16 3.98 -1.56
N MET A 42 -9.23 4.24 -0.25
CA MET A 42 -10.39 4.92 0.35
C MET A 42 -10.57 6.34 -0.19
N ASP A 43 -9.49 7.11 -0.30
CA ASP A 43 -9.53 8.48 -0.82
C ASP A 43 -10.01 8.50 -2.27
N LEU A 44 -9.56 7.55 -3.09
CA LEU A 44 -10.02 7.40 -4.48
C LEU A 44 -11.49 7.00 -4.56
N CYS A 45 -11.94 6.02 -3.77
CA CYS A 45 -13.36 5.64 -3.72
C CYS A 45 -14.23 6.84 -3.36
N GLN A 46 -13.81 7.63 -2.37
CA GLN A 46 -14.53 8.83 -1.95
C GLN A 46 -14.66 9.88 -3.07
N VAL A 47 -13.60 10.10 -3.85
CA VAL A 47 -13.65 11.02 -5.00
C VAL A 47 -14.58 10.48 -6.08
N PHE A 48 -14.50 9.19 -6.41
CA PHE A 48 -15.37 8.60 -7.43
C PHE A 48 -16.84 8.58 -7.03
N ASP A 49 -17.15 8.37 -5.74
CA ASP A 49 -18.51 8.46 -5.22
C ASP A 49 -19.12 9.88 -5.41
N GLN A 50 -18.29 10.92 -5.40
CA GLN A 50 -18.74 12.30 -5.65
C GLN A 50 -18.97 12.57 -7.13
N GLU A 51 -18.25 11.86 -8.00
CA GLU A 51 -18.26 12.07 -9.45
C GLU A 51 -19.13 11.05 -10.21
N LEU A 52 -19.91 10.20 -9.54
CA LEU A 52 -20.73 9.15 -10.16
C LEU A 52 -21.57 9.67 -11.34
N GLY A 53 -22.26 10.81 -11.14
CA GLY A 53 -23.12 11.41 -12.16
C GLY A 53 -22.35 12.04 -13.32
N ALA A 54 -21.18 12.63 -13.05
CA ALA A 54 -20.34 13.22 -14.09
C ALA A 54 -19.64 12.14 -14.94
N LEU A 55 -19.34 10.99 -14.33
CA LEU A 55 -18.69 9.85 -14.96
C LEU A 55 -19.66 8.82 -15.55
N GLU A 56 -20.98 9.01 -15.36
CA GLU A 56 -22.03 8.07 -15.79
C GLU A 56 -21.82 6.63 -15.28
N ILE A 57 -21.35 6.49 -14.03
CA ILE A 57 -21.17 5.19 -13.36
C ILE A 57 -22.21 5.01 -12.25
N GLU A 58 -22.70 3.78 -12.09
CA GLU A 58 -23.80 3.48 -11.16
C GLU A 58 -23.34 3.39 -9.70
N THR A 59 -22.22 2.70 -9.46
CA THR A 59 -21.67 2.49 -8.12
C THR A 59 -20.14 2.43 -8.16
N VAL A 60 -19.51 2.79 -7.05
CA VAL A 60 -18.11 2.50 -6.77
C VAL A 60 -18.06 1.51 -5.62
N GLN A 61 -17.39 0.37 -5.84
CA GLN A 61 -17.28 -0.68 -4.85
C GLN A 61 -15.81 -0.95 -4.54
N LYS A 62 -15.44 -0.80 -3.26
CA LYS A 62 -14.14 -1.24 -2.75
C LYS A 62 -14.20 -2.72 -2.42
N GLU A 63 -13.35 -3.51 -3.06
CA GLU A 63 -13.23 -4.94 -2.77
C GLU A 63 -12.44 -5.21 -1.49
N THR A 64 -12.80 -6.32 -0.82
CA THR A 64 -12.01 -6.83 0.30
C THR A 64 -10.79 -7.56 -0.24
N ILE A 65 -9.59 -7.18 0.22
CA ILE A 65 -8.33 -7.80 -0.19
C ILE A 65 -7.66 -8.54 0.98
N HIS A 66 -6.78 -9.49 0.64
CA HIS A 66 -6.01 -10.31 1.58
C HIS A 66 -4.83 -9.56 2.22
#